data_AF-A0A1F4E116-F1
#
_entry.id   AF-A0A1F4E116-F1
#
_cell.length_a   1.000
_cell.length_b   1.000
_cell.length_c   1.000
_cell.angle_alpha   90.00
_cell.angle_beta   90.00
_cell.angle_gamma   90.00
#
_symmetry.space_group_name_H-M   'P 1'
#
loop_
_entity.id
_entity.type
_entity.pdbx_description
1 polymer ?
#
loop_
_entity_poly.entity_id
_entity_poly.type
_entity_poly.pdbx_seq_one_letter_code
_entity_poly.pdbx_strand_id
1 'polypeptide(L)'
;MRIDRRGKEERTLIFFRDKVDPDVEQDIRFIRDTLRIKPEVEEIPLTFGLPRPGGGDITLLTRSMWEILAELSAGVEVPEQDAAEGRATATPRPSGRPRALPIADIHSSSEQPANAYIAARYRDHWFWIDDRDLASKRVFTFLMVFSSIAETGAVPQAPIITIPAN
;
A
#
# COMPACT_ATOMS: atom_id res chain seq x y z
N MET A 1 -4.82 -16.10 13.47
CA MET A 1 -5.78 -15.75 12.42
C MET A 1 -6.37 -17.01 11.84
N ARG A 2 -7.69 -17.10 11.76
CA ARG A 2 -8.44 -18.23 11.16
C ARG A 2 -9.43 -17.65 10.16
N ILE A 3 -9.55 -18.27 9.00
CA ILE A 3 -10.56 -17.92 7.99
C ILE A 3 -11.68 -18.94 8.11
N ASP A 4 -12.91 -18.48 8.39
CA ASP A 4 -14.11 -19.31 8.41
C ASP A 4 -14.98 -18.98 7.20
N ARG A 5 -15.48 -20.02 6.51
CA ARG A 5 -16.39 -19.88 5.37
C ARG A 5 -17.79 -20.29 5.82
N ARG A 6 -18.68 -19.31 6.04
CA ARG A 6 -20.10 -19.55 6.30
C ARG A 6 -20.93 -19.17 5.09
N GLY A 7 -21.19 -20.14 4.21
CA GLY A 7 -21.99 -19.93 3.00
C GLY A 7 -21.23 -19.16 1.91
N LYS A 8 -21.82 -18.07 1.38
CA LYS A 8 -21.19 -17.19 0.38
C LYS A 8 -20.28 -16.10 0.98
N GLU A 9 -20.29 -15.91 2.31
CA GLU A 9 -19.45 -14.91 2.98
C GLU A 9 -18.19 -15.57 3.58
N GLU A 10 -17.02 -15.11 3.17
CA GLU A 10 -15.76 -15.41 3.86
C GLU A 10 -15.59 -14.42 5.02
N ARG A 11 -15.36 -14.92 6.23
CA ARG A 11 -15.05 -14.10 7.40
C ARG A 11 -13.65 -14.41 7.89
N THR A 12 -12.84 -13.38 8.04
CA THR A 12 -11.53 -13.50 8.69
C THR A 12 -11.69 -13.21 10.18
N LEU A 13 -11.21 -14.12 11.03
CA LEU A 13 -11.28 -14.02 12.48
C LEU A 13 -9.87 -13.93 13.06
N ILE A 14 -9.68 -12.97 13.96
CA ILE A 14 -8.48 -12.85 14.77
C ILE A 14 -8.78 -13.39 16.17
N PHE A 15 -7.80 -14.10 16.72
CA PHE A 15 -7.81 -14.61 18.08
C PHE A 15 -6.49 -14.25 18.75
N PHE A 16 -6.56 -13.91 20.03
CA PHE A 16 -5.40 -13.78 20.90
C PHE A 16 -5.17 -15.13 21.61
N ARG A 17 -3.92 -15.50 21.90
CA ARG A 17 -3.63 -16.78 22.58
C ARG A 17 -3.81 -16.61 24.09
N ASP A 18 -4.41 -17.60 24.74
CA ASP A 18 -4.69 -17.55 26.20
C ASP A 18 -3.48 -17.85 27.09
N LYS A 19 -2.45 -18.51 26.55
CA LYS A 19 -1.22 -18.84 27.28
C LYS A 19 -0.05 -18.10 26.65
N VAL A 20 0.20 -16.91 27.15
CA VAL A 20 1.30 -16.06 26.70
C VAL A 20 2.13 -15.58 27.88
N ASP A 21 3.34 -15.15 27.59
CA ASP A 21 4.24 -14.49 28.55
C ASP A 21 3.53 -13.25 29.15
N PRO A 22 3.76 -12.92 30.44
CA PRO A 22 3.23 -11.70 31.07
C PRO A 22 3.34 -10.41 30.23
N ASP A 23 4.43 -10.24 29.48
CA ASP A 23 4.62 -9.05 28.63
C ASP A 23 3.61 -9.02 27.46
N VAL A 24 3.38 -10.17 26.82
CA VAL A 24 2.44 -10.30 25.70
C VAL A 24 0.99 -10.17 26.20
N GLU A 25 0.70 -10.63 27.41
CA GLU A 25 -0.60 -10.47 28.05
C GLU A 25 -0.91 -8.98 28.30
N GLN A 26 0.09 -8.17 28.64
CA GLN A 26 -0.06 -6.72 28.75
C GLN A 26 -0.36 -6.07 27.40
N ASP A 27 0.32 -6.47 26.33
CA ASP A 27 0.06 -5.98 24.97
C ASP A 27 -1.35 -6.35 24.47
N ILE A 28 -1.81 -7.58 24.75
CA ILE A 28 -3.17 -8.02 24.41
C ILE A 28 -4.21 -7.16 25.12
N ARG A 29 -4.02 -6.90 26.42
CA ARG A 29 -4.91 -6.00 27.18
C ARG A 29 -4.91 -4.59 26.60
N PHE A 30 -3.74 -4.03 26.28
CA PHE A 30 -3.62 -2.71 25.68
C PHE A 30 -4.37 -2.61 24.34
N ILE A 31 -4.22 -3.60 23.45
CA ILE A 31 -4.92 -3.61 22.16
C ILE A 31 -6.43 -3.73 22.36
N ARG A 32 -6.88 -4.63 23.25
CA ARG A 32 -8.32 -4.82 23.55
C ARG A 32 -8.96 -3.55 24.08
N ASP A 33 -8.31 -2.87 25.02
CA ASP A 33 -8.81 -1.61 25.58
C ASP A 33 -8.84 -0.49 24.54
N THR A 34 -7.77 -0.35 23.75
CA THR A 34 -7.66 0.67 22.69
C THR A 34 -8.75 0.51 21.63
N LEU A 35 -9.01 -0.73 21.22
CA LEU A 35 -10.01 -1.07 20.21
C LEU A 35 -11.41 -1.27 20.80
N ARG A 36 -11.59 -1.09 22.13
CA ARG A 36 -12.85 -1.28 22.86
C ARG A 36 -13.47 -2.66 22.63
N ILE A 37 -12.64 -3.69 22.55
CA ILE A 37 -13.04 -5.08 22.39
C ILE A 37 -13.36 -5.64 23.77
N LYS A 38 -14.55 -6.23 23.93
CA LYS A 38 -14.95 -6.86 25.19
C LYS A 38 -13.99 -8.02 25.54
N PRO A 39 -13.60 -8.18 26.81
CA PRO A 39 -12.64 -9.21 27.22
C PRO A 39 -13.16 -10.64 26.97
N GLU A 40 -14.48 -10.83 26.99
CA GLU A 40 -15.16 -12.12 26.74
C GLU A 40 -15.11 -12.58 25.27
N VAL A 41 -14.68 -11.70 24.35
CA VAL A 41 -14.65 -12.01 22.92
C VAL A 41 -13.32 -12.66 22.57
N GLU A 42 -13.35 -13.96 22.30
CA GLU A 42 -12.19 -14.74 21.83
C GLU A 42 -11.96 -14.57 20.33
N GLU A 43 -13.05 -14.43 19.56
CA GLU A 43 -13.02 -14.29 18.11
C GLU A 43 -13.46 -12.90 17.68
N ILE A 44 -12.54 -12.16 17.08
CA ILE A 44 -12.79 -10.79 16.63
C ILE A 44 -12.87 -10.80 15.10
N PRO A 45 -14.02 -10.44 14.51
CA PRO A 45 -14.14 -10.26 13.07
C PRO A 45 -13.16 -9.21 12.56
N LEU A 46 -12.44 -9.55 11.50
CA LEU A 46 -11.62 -8.64 10.72
C LEU A 46 -12.41 -8.25 9.46
N THR A 47 -12.79 -6.98 9.37
CA THR A 47 -13.54 -6.42 8.25
C THR A 47 -12.65 -5.49 7.42
N PHE A 48 -12.94 -5.35 6.12
CA PHE A 48 -12.29 -4.35 5.27
C PHE A 48 -13.25 -3.20 4.99
N GLY A 49 -12.78 -1.96 5.08
CA GLY A 49 -13.56 -0.78 4.73
C GLY A 49 -13.42 0.38 5.73
N LEU A 50 -14.44 1.23 5.79
CA LEU A 50 -14.47 2.35 6.72
C LEU A 50 -14.86 1.87 8.13
N PRO A 51 -14.15 2.29 9.19
CA PRO A 51 -14.49 1.96 10.56
C PRO A 51 -15.94 2.34 10.88
N ARG A 52 -16.71 1.42 11.46
CA ARG A 52 -18.07 1.69 11.90
C ARG A 52 -18.10 1.97 13.41
N PRO A 53 -18.87 2.96 13.88
CA PRO A 53 -19.14 3.12 15.30
C PRO A 53 -19.93 1.91 15.81
N GLY A 54 -19.44 1.22 16.85
CA GLY A 54 -20.16 0.07 17.42
C GLY A 54 -19.30 -0.87 18.24
N GLY A 55 -18.00 -0.97 17.94
CA GLY A 55 -17.07 -1.87 18.63
C GLY A 55 -17.37 -3.35 18.36
N GLY A 56 -16.36 -4.21 18.49
CA GLY A 56 -16.52 -5.66 18.36
C GLY A 56 -16.04 -6.26 17.03
N ASP A 57 -15.59 -5.44 16.07
CA ASP A 57 -14.79 -5.87 14.92
C ASP A 57 -13.53 -5.00 14.77
N ILE A 58 -12.54 -5.52 14.06
CA ILE A 58 -11.35 -4.78 13.64
C ILE A 58 -11.54 -4.44 12.17
N THR A 59 -11.76 -3.17 11.85
CA THR A 59 -11.85 -2.73 10.46
C THR A 59 -10.48 -2.29 9.93
N LEU A 60 -10.01 -2.94 8.88
CA LEU A 60 -8.81 -2.57 8.14
C LEU A 60 -9.17 -1.68 6.94
N LEU A 61 -8.49 -0.55 6.85
CA LEU A 61 -8.43 0.25 5.64
C LEU A 61 -7.01 0.18 5.09
N THR A 62 -6.83 -0.60 4.03
CA THR A 62 -5.57 -0.64 3.29
C THR A 62 -5.53 0.51 2.29
N ARG A 63 -4.34 1.08 2.04
CA ARG A 63 -4.16 2.03 0.93
C ARG A 63 -4.49 1.35 -0.39
N SER A 64 -5.18 2.07 -1.26
CA SER A 64 -5.36 1.73 -2.67
C SER A 64 -4.04 1.86 -3.45
N MET A 65 -3.95 1.20 -4.60
CA MET A 65 -2.81 1.37 -5.53
C MET A 65 -2.59 2.84 -5.89
N TRP A 66 -3.68 3.60 -6.09
CA TRP A 66 -3.61 5.02 -6.36
C TRP A 66 -2.94 5.81 -5.23
N GLU A 67 -3.33 5.56 -3.98
CA GLU A 67 -2.72 6.23 -2.82
C GLU A 67 -1.24 5.87 -2.65
N ILE A 68 -0.86 4.62 -2.98
CA ILE A 68 0.55 4.20 -2.98
C ILE A 68 1.34 4.98 -4.05
N LEU A 69 0.82 5.07 -5.28
CA LEU A 69 1.45 5.83 -6.36
C LEU A 69 1.51 7.33 -6.06
N ALA A 70 0.48 7.89 -5.43
CA ALA A 70 0.45 9.28 -5.00
C ALA A 70 1.55 9.57 -3.96
N GLU A 71 1.75 8.66 -2.98
CA GLU A 71 2.82 8.77 -1.99
C GLU A 71 4.21 8.67 -2.65
N LEU A 72 4.39 7.75 -3.60
CA LEU A 72 5.64 7.61 -4.36
C LEU A 72 5.97 8.86 -5.17
N SER A 73 4.97 9.54 -5.74
CA SER A 73 5.20 10.74 -6.53
C SER A 73 5.86 11.87 -5.75
N ALA A 74 5.71 11.91 -4.42
CA ALA A 74 6.34 12.89 -3.55
C ALA A 74 7.88 12.77 -3.51
N GLY A 75 8.43 11.59 -3.84
CA GLY A 75 9.86 11.33 -3.90
C GLY A 75 10.49 11.50 -5.28
N VAL A 76 9.71 11.90 -6.28
CA VAL A 76 10.22 12.17 -7.63
C VAL A 76 10.87 13.55 -7.66
N GLU A 77 12.13 13.60 -8.10
CA GLU A 77 12.83 14.81 -8.45
C GLU A 77 12.26 15.35 -9.77
N VAL A 78 11.39 16.35 -9.69
CA VAL A 78 10.72 16.94 -10.85
C VAL A 78 11.66 17.96 -11.49
N PRO A 79 11.92 17.88 -12.81
CA PRO A 79 12.70 18.89 -13.52
C PRO A 79 12.11 20.29 -13.30
N GLU A 80 12.97 21.27 -12.98
CA GLU A 80 12.52 22.62 -12.62
C GLU A 80 11.65 23.27 -13.69
N GLN A 81 11.96 23.03 -14.97
CA GLN A 81 11.16 23.52 -16.09
C GLN A 81 9.73 22.97 -16.07
N ASP A 82 9.55 21.68 -15.80
CA ASP A 82 8.22 21.06 -15.74
C ASP A 82 7.41 21.60 -14.55
N ALA A 83 8.07 21.89 -13.42
CA ALA A 83 7.41 22.56 -12.29
C ALA A 83 7.03 24.01 -12.61
N ALA A 84 7.93 24.78 -13.24
CA ALA A 84 7.71 26.19 -13.60
C ALA A 84 6.58 26.37 -14.62
N GLU A 85 6.45 25.43 -15.57
CA GLU A 85 5.39 25.43 -16.58
C GLU A 85 4.07 24.82 -16.07
N GLY A 86 4.01 24.39 -14.81
CA GLY A 86 2.79 23.80 -14.22
C GLY A 86 2.46 22.39 -14.73
N ARG A 87 3.44 21.68 -15.30
CA ARG A 87 3.28 20.32 -15.83
C ARG A 87 3.34 19.25 -14.75
N ALA A 88 3.97 19.56 -13.62
CA ALA A 88 4.08 18.68 -12.46
C ALA A 88 4.10 19.52 -11.17
N THR A 89 3.71 18.91 -10.05
CA THR A 89 3.87 19.52 -8.74
C THR A 89 5.35 19.51 -8.36
N ALA A 90 5.89 20.66 -7.98
CA ALA A 90 7.28 20.75 -7.53
C ALA A 90 7.55 19.78 -6.37
N THR A 91 8.69 19.09 -6.43
CA THR A 91 9.14 18.20 -5.35
C THR A 91 9.22 19.02 -4.06
N PRO A 92 8.48 18.66 -2.99
CA PRO A 92 8.51 19.40 -1.75
C PRO A 92 9.94 19.40 -1.19
N ARG A 93 10.57 20.57 -1.08
CA ARG A 93 11.83 20.69 -0.34
C ARG A 93 11.54 20.34 1.12
N PRO A 94 12.46 19.66 1.84
CA PRO A 94 12.34 19.42 3.27
C PRO A 94 12.36 20.76 4.01
N SER A 95 11.21 21.44 4.08
CA SER A 95 10.95 22.49 5.04
C SER A 95 10.97 21.81 6.39
N GLY A 96 11.78 22.29 7.36
CA GLY A 96 12.11 21.64 8.63
C GLY A 96 10.96 21.26 9.59
N ARG A 97 9.74 21.07 9.08
CA ARG A 97 8.68 20.29 9.69
C ARG A 97 8.95 18.79 9.45
N PRO A 98 8.73 17.93 10.44
CA PRO A 98 8.76 16.48 10.26
C PRO A 98 7.56 16.05 9.41
N ARG A 99 7.62 16.27 8.10
CA ARG A 99 6.80 15.50 7.16
C ARG A 99 7.50 14.16 6.97
N ALA A 100 6.72 13.08 6.88
CA ALA A 100 7.25 11.78 6.51
C ALA A 100 8.13 11.96 5.26
N LEU A 101 9.41 11.58 5.37
CA LEU A 101 10.31 11.55 4.23
C LEU A 101 9.65 10.76 3.10
N PRO A 102 9.91 11.10 1.83
CA PRO A 102 9.40 10.30 0.71
C PRO A 102 9.79 8.83 0.92
N ILE A 103 8.85 7.93 0.60
CA ILE A 103 9.06 6.50 0.85
C ILE A 103 10.09 5.88 -0.12
N ALA A 104 10.42 6.57 -1.21
CA ALA A 104 11.48 6.23 -2.15
C ALA A 104 11.99 7.52 -2.82
N ASP A 105 13.26 7.55 -3.18
CA ASP A 105 13.89 8.63 -3.93
C ASP A 105 14.00 8.23 -5.41
N ILE A 106 13.48 9.08 -6.30
CA ILE A 106 13.51 8.90 -7.75
C ILE A 106 14.14 10.15 -8.36
N HIS A 107 15.35 9.99 -8.88
CA HIS A 107 16.12 11.08 -9.48
C HIS A 107 15.68 11.40 -10.91
N SER A 108 16.05 12.58 -11.40
CA SER A 108 15.86 12.96 -12.81
C SER A 108 17.06 13.67 -13.45
N SER A 109 17.22 13.48 -14.77
CA SER A 109 18.31 14.02 -15.59
C SER A 109 17.93 14.02 -17.06
N SER A 110 18.56 14.90 -17.82
CA SER A 110 18.45 14.92 -19.28
C SER A 110 19.07 13.69 -19.94
N GLU A 111 20.21 13.22 -19.41
CA GLU A 111 20.99 12.08 -19.92
C GLU A 111 20.71 10.78 -19.18
N GLN A 112 21.01 9.64 -19.80
CA GLN A 112 20.76 8.33 -19.17
C GLN A 112 21.79 8.06 -18.07
N PRO A 113 21.36 7.67 -16.85
CA PRO A 113 22.29 7.33 -15.77
C PRO A 113 23.06 6.04 -16.07
N ALA A 114 24.38 6.04 -15.80
CA ALA A 114 25.24 4.88 -16.06
C ALA A 114 25.02 3.72 -15.07
N ASN A 115 24.74 4.03 -13.79
CA ASN A 115 24.63 3.06 -12.70
C ASN A 115 23.26 3.15 -11.99
N ALA A 116 22.18 3.09 -12.77
CA ALA A 116 20.84 3.02 -12.22
C ALA A 116 20.44 1.56 -11.96
N TYR A 117 19.72 1.33 -10.86
CA TYR A 117 19.04 0.05 -10.64
C TYR A 117 17.94 -0.18 -11.67
N ILE A 118 17.13 0.86 -11.87
CA ILE A 118 16.09 0.92 -12.89
C ILE A 118 16.00 2.36 -13.38
N ALA A 119 15.82 2.53 -14.68
CA ALA A 119 15.62 3.83 -15.31
C ALA A 119 14.50 3.75 -16.34
N ALA A 120 13.69 4.80 -16.40
CA ALA A 120 12.65 4.97 -17.40
C ALA A 120 12.79 6.33 -18.07
N ARG A 121 12.66 6.35 -19.40
CA ARG A 121 12.58 7.60 -20.16
C ARG A 121 11.14 8.07 -20.21
N TYR A 122 10.90 9.32 -19.82
CA TYR A 122 9.61 9.98 -19.98
C TYR A 122 9.83 11.36 -20.58
N ARG A 123 9.31 11.56 -21.81
CA ARG A 123 9.58 12.76 -22.62
C ARG A 123 11.10 12.98 -22.77
N ASP A 124 11.56 14.16 -22.36
CA ASP A 124 12.93 14.62 -22.50
C ASP A 124 13.80 14.39 -21.25
N HIS A 125 13.30 13.62 -20.27
CA HIS A 125 14.04 13.29 -19.04
C HIS A 125 14.06 11.78 -18.74
N TRP A 126 15.16 11.34 -18.14
CA TRP A 126 15.30 10.04 -17.50
C TRP A 126 14.92 10.17 -16.03
N PHE A 127 14.23 9.16 -15.53
CA PHE A 127 13.89 9.01 -14.12
C PHE A 127 14.44 7.67 -13.62
N TRP A 128 15.12 7.64 -12.48
CA TRP A 128 15.76 6.41 -12.01
C TRP A 128 15.87 6.31 -10.49
N ILE A 129 16.12 5.08 -10.05
CA ILE A 129 16.56 4.76 -8.69
C ILE A 129 18.06 4.45 -8.73
N ASP A 130 18.85 5.09 -7.86
CA ASP A 130 20.29 4.85 -7.75
C ASP A 130 20.56 3.38 -7.35
N ASP A 131 21.54 2.74 -7.96
CA ASP A 131 21.87 1.34 -7.64
C ASP A 131 22.35 1.13 -6.19
N ARG A 132 22.80 2.19 -5.52
CA ARG A 132 23.24 2.13 -4.11
C ARG A 132 22.09 2.33 -3.13
N ASP A 133 20.92 2.74 -3.59
CA ASP A 133 19.76 3.00 -2.75
C ASP A 133 18.93 1.73 -2.49
N LEU A 134 19.31 1.00 -1.44
CA LEU A 134 18.59 -0.20 -1.01
C LEU A 134 17.18 0.08 -0.47
N ALA A 135 16.92 1.29 0.04
CA ALA A 135 15.61 1.63 0.60
C ALA A 135 14.58 1.77 -0.53
N SER A 136 14.90 2.58 -1.55
CA SER A 136 14.02 2.77 -2.71
C SER A 136 13.85 1.48 -3.53
N LYS A 137 14.90 0.66 -3.64
CA LYS A 137 14.81 -0.68 -4.26
C LYS A 137 13.77 -1.58 -3.59
N ARG A 138 13.73 -1.59 -2.26
CA ARG A 138 12.75 -2.40 -1.50
C ARG A 138 11.34 -1.92 -1.78
N VAL A 139 11.10 -0.61 -1.73
CA VAL A 139 9.78 -0.04 -2.00
C VAL A 139 9.33 -0.32 -3.43
N PHE A 140 10.21 -0.13 -4.42
CA PHE A 140 9.91 -0.46 -5.81
C PHE A 140 9.59 -1.96 -6.00
N THR A 141 10.34 -2.84 -5.34
CA THR A 141 10.09 -4.29 -5.38
C THR A 141 8.72 -4.65 -4.81
N PHE A 142 8.34 -4.06 -3.67
CA PHE A 142 7.00 -4.26 -3.11
C PHE A 142 5.90 -3.71 -4.01
N LEU A 143 6.11 -2.56 -4.66
CA LEU A 143 5.17 -2.02 -5.64
C LEU A 143 4.95 -2.99 -6.80
N MET A 144 6.01 -3.58 -7.34
CA MET A 144 5.92 -4.59 -8.40
C MET A 144 5.11 -5.82 -7.94
N VAL A 145 5.35 -6.30 -6.72
CA VAL A 145 4.58 -7.40 -6.13
C VAL A 145 3.10 -7.01 -6.02
N PHE A 146 2.78 -5.84 -5.47
CA PHE A 146 1.39 -5.37 -5.35
C PHE A 146 0.72 -5.21 -6.72
N SER A 147 1.42 -4.70 -7.73
CA SER A 147 0.90 -4.59 -9.10
C SER A 147 0.57 -5.97 -9.68
N SER A 148 1.47 -6.96 -9.50
CA SER A 148 1.23 -8.31 -10.00
C SER A 148 -0.01 -8.96 -9.38
N ILE A 149 -0.24 -8.75 -8.08
CA ILE A 149 -1.42 -9.27 -7.38
C ILE A 149 -2.68 -8.54 -7.89
N ALA A 150 -2.62 -7.22 -8.06
CA ALA A 150 -3.75 -6.42 -8.54
C ALA A 150 -4.19 -6.83 -9.96
N GLU A 151 -3.26 -7.12 -10.86
CA GLU A 151 -3.56 -7.59 -12.23
C GLU A 151 -4.23 -8.96 -12.26
N THR A 152 -3.84 -9.88 -11.35
CA THR A 152 -4.44 -11.21 -11.26
C THR A 152 -5.86 -11.24 -10.68
N GLY A 153 -6.35 -10.12 -10.16
CA GLY A 153 -7.70 -10.00 -9.59
C GLY A 153 -8.83 -9.91 -10.61
N ALA A 154 -8.54 -9.75 -11.90
CA ALA A 154 -9.54 -9.81 -12.95
C ALA A 154 -9.91 -11.29 -13.21
N VAL A 155 -11.11 -11.70 -12.78
CA VAL A 155 -11.71 -12.94 -13.28
C VAL A 155 -11.69 -12.86 -14.80
N PRO A 156 -11.10 -13.82 -15.53
CA PRO A 156 -11.16 -13.83 -16.99
C PRO A 156 -12.63 -13.74 -17.38
N GLN A 157 -13.03 -12.65 -18.04
CA GLN A 157 -14.34 -12.58 -18.68
C GLN A 157 -14.33 -13.71 -19.72
N ALA A 158 -15.02 -14.80 -19.40
CA ALA A 158 -15.15 -15.92 -20.33
C ALA A 158 -15.70 -15.38 -21.66
N PRO A 159 -15.19 -15.82 -22.81
CA PRO A 159 -15.66 -15.32 -24.10
C PRO A 159 -17.18 -15.52 -24.21
N ILE A 160 -17.93 -14.42 -24.33
CA ILE A 160 -19.36 -14.48 -24.60
C ILE A 160 -19.50 -14.71 -26.11
N ILE A 161 -19.74 -15.96 -26.50
CA ILE A 161 -20.13 -16.31 -27.87
C ILE A 161 -21.63 -16.05 -27.99
N THR A 162 -22.02 -14.98 -28.66
CA THR A 162 -23.39 -14.77 -29.12
C THR A 162 -23.57 -15.39 -30.50
N ILE A 163 -24.36 -16.46 -30.59
CA ILE A 163 -24.80 -17.00 -31.88
C ILE A 163 -26.06 -16.24 -32.29
N PRO A 164 -26.09 -15.54 -33.44
CA PRO A 164 -27.31 -14.93 -33.94
C PRO A 164 -28.29 -16.04 -34.35
N ALA A 165 -29.51 -15.97 -33.82
CA ALA A 165 -30.62 -16.80 -34.28
C ALA A 165 -31.21 -16.14 -35.54
N ASN A 166 -30.95 -16.77 -36.69
CA ASN A 166 -31.68 -16.53 -37.94
C ASN A 166 -32.56 -17.75 -38.23
#